data_AF-A0A3D0D6R9-F1
#
_entry.id   AF-A0A3D0D6R9-F1
#
_cell.length_a   1.000
_cell.length_b   1.000
_cell.length_c   1.000
_cell.angle_alpha   90.00
_cell.angle_beta   90.00
_cell.angle_gamma   90.00
#
_symmetry.space_group_name_H-M   'P 1'
#
loop_
_entity.id
_entity.type
_entity.pdbx_description
1 polymer ?
#
loop_
_entity_poly.entity_id
_entity_poly.type
_entity_poly.pdbx_seq_one_letter_code
_entity_poly.pdbx_strand_id
1 'polypeptide(L)'
;MRMIVARSEVTQTTVSAARAGVPPWLWFWVAAFLASAPAYLDLWRRGFEDLGLLRESTRRLQAVDPSFGRLNFLLYPSVLVEVIPTVALLLGLLVTLIPWLRAVYVERRFGLGPPAGLPAEVQAFLRLHAPNLQVKVNLLRPRQLAFVYPSGYRKATLALFGGFIKLWRSDRQAAEAVLLHEIAHYRRGDALILGTGSFFESVIKYALLYYLLFLVLPFAVLVADQLVSSRRELVDFGLASSTVWAHQLEQIATIDLPGILFTTLGYLFRIAGFFVLPLAGIWSAELNADWFVISQQQSIEGVSHGLGSFSTRVPWWRWLLFHLSHPPTRLRTWLLAHPGPTRLSGLLFLFPLGYGIRLLILHGYAITSYMSLASPWETIWQASIDNSVNYVVTLLPIWLAMTAVLLFWPLLARPWEFLFARESSATYRSDYGVYALAAAGVGVVYLLASLLV
;
A
#
# COMPACT_ATOMS: atom_id res chain seq x y z
N MET A 1 58.25 32.59 -15.53
CA MET A 1 56.84 32.70 -15.05
C MET A 1 56.19 31.31 -15.20
N ARG A 2 56.36 30.45 -14.19
CA ARG A 2 55.80 29.07 -14.17
C ARG A 2 54.42 29.14 -13.54
N MET A 3 53.39 28.82 -14.33
CA MET A 3 52.01 28.73 -13.88
C MET A 3 51.88 27.51 -12.96
N ILE A 4 51.79 27.76 -11.64
CA ILE A 4 51.42 26.75 -10.65
C ILE A 4 49.90 26.56 -10.82
N VAL A 5 49.51 25.51 -11.53
CA VAL A 5 48.13 25.04 -11.56
C VAL A 5 47.85 24.43 -10.19
N ALA A 6 47.16 25.18 -9.35
CA ALA A 6 46.61 24.67 -8.11
C ALA A 6 45.64 23.53 -8.44
N ARG A 7 46.10 22.28 -8.27
CA ARG A 7 45.20 21.14 -8.12
C ARG A 7 44.37 21.42 -6.88
N SER A 8 43.10 21.76 -7.05
CA SER A 8 42.12 21.62 -6.00
C SER A 8 42.17 20.15 -5.57
N GLU A 9 42.74 19.89 -4.40
CA GLU A 9 42.56 18.62 -3.72
C GLU A 9 41.04 18.43 -3.59
N VAL A 10 40.48 17.62 -4.48
CA VAL A 10 39.19 17.00 -4.27
C VAL A 10 39.42 16.16 -3.03
N THR A 11 39.11 16.74 -1.88
CA THR A 11 39.08 16.05 -0.60
C THR A 11 38.25 14.81 -0.87
N GLN A 12 38.89 13.65 -0.90
CA GLN A 12 38.21 12.37 -0.88
C GLN A 12 37.42 12.41 0.42
N THR A 13 36.18 12.86 0.32
CA THR A 13 35.17 12.74 1.35
C THR A 13 35.08 11.25 1.55
N THR A 14 35.75 10.78 2.59
CA THR A 14 35.66 9.42 3.08
C THR A 14 34.18 9.12 3.14
N VAL A 15 33.72 8.23 2.25
CA VAL A 15 32.32 7.81 2.16
C VAL A 15 31.94 7.40 3.58
N SER A 16 31.15 8.26 4.22
CA SER A 16 30.72 8.09 5.60
C SER A 16 30.17 6.67 5.72
N ALA A 17 30.56 5.96 6.78
CA ALA A 17 30.08 4.60 7.03
C ALA A 17 28.55 4.59 6.91
N ALA A 18 28.05 3.99 5.82
CA ALA A 18 26.64 4.02 5.48
C ALA A 18 25.85 3.39 6.64
N ARG A 19 24.86 4.12 7.16
CA ARG A 19 23.98 3.62 8.24
C ARG A 19 23.06 2.53 7.69
N ALA A 20 22.78 1.55 8.53
CA ALA A 20 21.90 0.44 8.18
C ALA A 20 20.49 0.97 7.84
N GLY A 21 20.02 0.69 6.63
CA GLY A 21 18.63 0.95 6.25
C GLY A 21 17.69 -0.16 6.72
N VAL A 22 16.38 0.06 6.70
CA VAL A 22 15.43 -0.97 7.13
C VAL A 22 15.33 -2.15 6.14
N PRO A 23 14.86 -3.33 6.60
CA PRO A 23 14.57 -4.45 5.73
C PRO A 23 13.62 -4.08 4.59
N PRO A 24 13.62 -4.83 3.48
CA PRO A 24 12.79 -4.56 2.32
C PRO A 24 11.38 -5.08 2.61
N TRP A 25 10.68 -4.40 3.53
CA TRP A 25 9.38 -4.82 4.05
C TRP A 25 8.33 -5.00 2.96
N LEU A 26 8.44 -4.24 1.87
CA LEU A 26 7.59 -4.43 0.70
C LEU A 26 7.81 -5.80 0.03
N TRP A 27 9.05 -6.23 -0.14
CA TRP A 27 9.36 -7.57 -0.68
C TRP A 27 8.96 -8.69 0.30
N PHE A 28 9.14 -8.45 1.60
CA PHE A 28 8.62 -9.35 2.63
C PHE A 28 7.10 -9.50 2.51
N TRP A 29 6.38 -8.39 2.35
CA TRP A 29 4.94 -8.40 2.11
C TRP A 29 4.57 -9.20 0.86
N VAL A 30 5.29 -9.04 -0.26
CA VAL A 30 5.07 -9.84 -1.46
C VAL A 30 5.21 -11.34 -1.17
N ALA A 31 6.29 -11.74 -0.49
CA ALA A 31 6.51 -13.14 -0.13
C ALA A 31 5.39 -13.67 0.78
N ALA A 32 5.00 -12.92 1.81
CA ALA A 32 3.91 -13.29 2.71
C ALA A 32 2.55 -13.37 2.00
N PHE A 33 2.27 -12.45 1.07
CA PHE A 33 1.06 -12.45 0.26
C PHE A 33 0.99 -13.68 -0.64
N LEU A 34 2.08 -14.02 -1.33
CA LEU A 34 2.17 -15.22 -2.15
C LEU A 34 2.07 -16.51 -1.33
N ALA A 35 2.70 -16.57 -0.16
CA ALA A 35 2.57 -17.70 0.75
C ALA A 35 1.13 -17.87 1.26
N SER A 36 0.37 -16.78 1.35
CA SER A 36 -1.05 -16.77 1.74
C SER A 36 -2.01 -17.04 0.57
N ALA A 37 -1.50 -17.24 -0.66
CA ALA A 37 -2.32 -17.48 -1.84
C ALA A 37 -3.34 -18.64 -1.69
N PRO A 38 -2.99 -19.80 -1.11
CA PRO A 38 -3.96 -20.88 -0.91
C PRO A 38 -5.17 -20.44 -0.07
N ALA A 39 -4.94 -19.69 1.01
CA ALA A 39 -6.01 -19.18 1.86
C ALA A 39 -6.93 -18.20 1.11
N TYR A 40 -6.38 -17.38 0.21
CA TYR A 40 -7.19 -16.50 -0.65
C TYR A 40 -8.00 -17.31 -1.67
N LEU A 41 -7.43 -18.35 -2.27
CA LEU A 41 -8.15 -19.23 -3.19
C LEU A 41 -9.29 -20.00 -2.51
N ASP A 42 -9.05 -20.50 -1.29
CA ASP A 42 -10.11 -21.14 -0.49
C ASP A 42 -11.22 -20.16 -0.12
N LEU A 43 -10.88 -18.91 0.20
CA LEU A 43 -11.86 -17.86 0.44
C LEU A 43 -12.69 -17.58 -0.81
N TRP A 44 -12.06 -17.48 -1.98
CA TRP A 44 -12.79 -17.29 -3.24
C TRP A 44 -13.69 -18.48 -3.54
N ARG A 45 -13.19 -19.71 -3.38
CA ARG A 45 -13.98 -20.94 -3.57
C ARG A 45 -15.24 -20.89 -2.72
N ARG A 46 -15.12 -20.62 -1.42
CA ARG A 46 -16.26 -20.49 -0.50
C ARG A 46 -17.23 -19.40 -0.96
N GLY A 47 -16.74 -18.21 -1.33
CA GLY A 47 -17.61 -17.14 -1.83
C GLY A 47 -18.40 -17.52 -3.10
N PHE A 48 -17.80 -18.29 -4.00
CA PHE A 48 -18.50 -18.82 -5.19
C PHE A 48 -19.47 -19.96 -4.86
N GLU A 49 -19.14 -20.83 -3.90
CA GLU A 49 -20.03 -21.88 -3.38
C GLU A 49 -21.27 -21.25 -2.72
N ASP A 50 -21.07 -20.26 -1.85
CA ASP A 50 -22.14 -19.50 -1.18
C ASP A 50 -23.06 -18.81 -2.20
N LEU A 51 -22.48 -18.25 -3.26
CA LEU A 51 -23.25 -17.68 -4.37
C LEU A 51 -24.09 -18.76 -5.11
N GLY A 52 -23.54 -19.96 -5.27
CA GLY A 52 -24.26 -21.11 -5.83
C GLY A 52 -25.45 -21.51 -4.96
N LEU A 53 -25.25 -21.58 -3.65
CA LEU A 53 -26.30 -21.88 -2.67
C LEU A 53 -27.39 -20.80 -2.67
N LEU A 54 -27.01 -19.52 -2.72
CA LEU A 54 -27.96 -18.40 -2.81
C LEU A 54 -28.81 -18.44 -4.09
N ARG A 55 -28.20 -18.81 -5.23
CA ARG A 55 -28.92 -18.98 -6.50
C ARG A 55 -29.94 -20.11 -6.42
N GLU A 56 -29.53 -21.25 -5.86
CA GLU A 56 -30.39 -22.41 -5.71
C GLU A 56 -31.54 -22.13 -4.73
N SER A 57 -31.28 -21.48 -3.59
CA SER A 57 -32.33 -21.11 -2.64
C SER A 57 -33.31 -20.11 -3.26
N THR A 58 -32.82 -19.11 -4.00
CA THR A 58 -33.68 -18.15 -4.71
C THR A 58 -34.58 -18.85 -5.74
N ARG A 59 -34.03 -19.80 -6.52
CA ARG A 59 -34.81 -20.57 -7.50
C ARG A 59 -35.92 -21.40 -6.84
N ARG A 60 -35.63 -22.05 -5.71
CA ARG A 60 -36.63 -22.84 -4.96
C ARG A 60 -37.76 -21.96 -4.44
N LEU A 61 -37.45 -20.78 -3.93
CA LEU A 61 -38.45 -19.82 -3.47
C LEU A 61 -39.25 -19.24 -4.64
N GLN A 62 -38.61 -18.98 -5.79
CA GLN A 62 -39.28 -18.55 -7.02
C GLN A 62 -40.26 -19.57 -7.61
N ALA A 63 -40.03 -20.86 -7.35
CA ALA A 63 -40.97 -21.91 -7.75
C ALA A 63 -42.28 -21.87 -6.94
N VAL A 64 -42.24 -21.30 -5.72
CA VAL A 64 -43.42 -21.10 -4.85
C VAL A 64 -44.05 -19.73 -5.11
N ASP A 65 -43.23 -18.70 -5.22
CA ASP A 65 -43.63 -17.32 -5.51
C ASP A 65 -42.74 -16.73 -6.60
N PRO A 66 -43.22 -16.63 -7.86
CA PRO A 66 -42.44 -16.11 -8.98
C PRO A 66 -41.93 -14.66 -8.78
N SER A 67 -42.52 -13.90 -7.86
CA SER A 67 -42.11 -12.53 -7.57
C SER A 67 -40.92 -12.47 -6.60
N PHE A 68 -40.69 -13.53 -5.82
CA PHE A 68 -39.66 -13.58 -4.80
C PHE A 68 -38.27 -13.38 -5.40
N GLY A 69 -37.51 -12.41 -4.87
CA GLY A 69 -36.10 -12.23 -5.21
C GLY A 69 -35.83 -12.04 -6.70
N ARG A 70 -36.79 -11.53 -7.48
CA ARG A 70 -36.68 -11.37 -8.95
C ARG A 70 -35.46 -10.56 -9.40
N LEU A 71 -34.98 -9.66 -8.54
CA LEU A 71 -33.79 -8.83 -8.78
C LEU A 71 -32.55 -9.31 -8.02
N ASN A 72 -32.60 -10.42 -7.26
CA ASN A 72 -31.46 -10.90 -6.46
C ASN A 72 -30.21 -11.18 -7.30
N PHE A 73 -30.37 -11.42 -8.60
CA PHE A 73 -29.26 -11.58 -9.53
C PHE A 73 -28.34 -10.35 -9.58
N LEU A 74 -28.84 -9.16 -9.24
CA LEU A 74 -28.05 -7.93 -9.15
C LEU A 74 -27.01 -7.98 -8.02
N LEU A 75 -27.21 -8.78 -6.97
CA LEU A 75 -26.24 -8.97 -5.90
C LEU A 75 -25.19 -10.04 -6.22
N TYR A 76 -25.37 -10.85 -7.25
CA TYR A 76 -24.41 -11.90 -7.58
C TYR A 76 -22.99 -11.36 -7.86
N PRO A 77 -22.83 -10.21 -8.52
CA PRO A 77 -21.53 -9.55 -8.65
C PRO A 77 -20.93 -9.03 -7.34
N SER A 78 -21.65 -8.99 -6.21
CA SER A 78 -21.10 -8.49 -4.94
C SER A 78 -19.93 -9.33 -4.42
N VAL A 79 -19.87 -10.63 -4.78
CA VAL A 79 -18.70 -11.50 -4.51
C VAL A 79 -17.41 -10.92 -5.11
N LEU A 80 -17.51 -10.15 -6.21
CA LEU A 80 -16.37 -9.50 -6.83
C LEU A 80 -15.76 -8.43 -5.94
N VAL A 81 -16.50 -7.85 -4.98
CA VAL A 81 -15.95 -6.91 -4.00
C VAL A 81 -14.87 -7.58 -3.14
N GLU A 82 -15.00 -8.88 -2.89
CA GLU A 82 -14.01 -9.66 -2.14
C GLU A 82 -12.84 -10.13 -3.01
N VAL A 83 -13.12 -10.48 -4.27
CA VAL A 83 -12.16 -11.08 -5.20
C VAL A 83 -11.31 -10.02 -5.91
N ILE A 84 -11.90 -8.88 -6.29
CA ILE A 84 -11.21 -7.84 -7.07
C ILE A 84 -9.93 -7.35 -6.37
N PRO A 85 -9.93 -6.98 -5.07
CA PRO A 85 -8.72 -6.49 -4.43
C PRO A 85 -7.58 -7.51 -4.50
N THR A 86 -7.86 -8.78 -4.19
CA THR A 86 -6.86 -9.86 -4.17
C THR A 86 -6.36 -10.22 -5.57
N VAL A 87 -7.25 -10.36 -6.55
CA VAL A 87 -6.89 -10.55 -7.97
C VAL A 87 -6.06 -9.38 -8.45
N ALA A 88 -6.42 -8.16 -8.09
CA ALA A 88 -5.75 -6.99 -8.60
C ALA A 88 -4.35 -6.81 -7.98
N LEU A 89 -4.14 -7.19 -6.72
CA LEU A 89 -2.79 -7.31 -6.17
C LEU A 89 -1.98 -8.38 -6.89
N LEU A 90 -2.58 -9.56 -7.12
CA LEU A 90 -1.91 -10.64 -7.84
C LEU A 90 -1.50 -10.19 -9.26
N LEU A 91 -2.40 -9.56 -10.01
CA LEU A 91 -2.10 -8.99 -11.32
C LEU A 91 -1.01 -7.91 -11.24
N GLY A 92 -1.06 -7.06 -10.22
CA GLY A 92 0.01 -6.08 -9.97
C GLY A 92 1.36 -6.74 -9.77
N LEU A 93 1.43 -7.82 -8.99
CA LEU A 93 2.64 -8.62 -8.78
C LEU A 93 3.08 -9.34 -10.05
N LEU A 94 2.17 -9.93 -10.81
CA LEU A 94 2.48 -10.55 -12.09
C LEU A 94 3.06 -9.54 -13.09
N VAL A 95 2.58 -8.30 -13.11
CA VAL A 95 3.17 -7.22 -13.93
C VAL A 95 4.61 -6.90 -13.52
N THR A 96 4.97 -7.05 -12.23
CA THR A 96 6.37 -6.88 -11.79
C THR A 96 7.31 -7.93 -12.39
N LEU A 97 6.78 -9.10 -12.77
CA LEU A 97 7.53 -10.15 -13.47
C LEU A 97 7.82 -9.78 -14.92
N ILE A 98 7.20 -8.74 -15.49
CA ILE A 98 7.37 -8.32 -16.89
C ILE A 98 7.82 -6.85 -16.95
N PRO A 99 9.01 -6.51 -16.41
CA PRO A 99 9.44 -5.12 -16.23
C PRO A 99 9.56 -4.34 -17.54
N TRP A 100 9.88 -5.01 -18.66
CA TRP A 100 10.00 -4.36 -19.97
C TRP A 100 8.67 -3.80 -20.48
N LEU A 101 7.54 -4.46 -20.20
CA LEU A 101 6.23 -3.98 -20.64
C LEU A 101 5.87 -2.69 -19.89
N ARG A 102 6.16 -2.66 -18.58
CA ARG A 102 6.02 -1.49 -17.74
C ARG A 102 6.92 -0.35 -18.21
N ALA A 103 8.17 -0.64 -18.59
CA ALA A 103 9.10 0.34 -19.14
C ALA A 103 8.55 1.00 -20.42
N VAL A 104 8.08 0.21 -21.39
CA VAL A 104 7.50 0.72 -22.64
C VAL A 104 6.29 1.61 -22.36
N TYR A 105 5.41 1.18 -21.45
CA TYR A 105 4.24 1.97 -21.06
C TYR A 105 4.64 3.31 -20.41
N VAL A 106 5.56 3.28 -19.44
CA VAL A 106 6.05 4.48 -18.75
C VAL A 106 6.74 5.42 -19.76
N GLU A 107 7.65 4.91 -20.57
CA GLU A 107 8.38 5.71 -21.56
C GLU A 107 7.44 6.40 -22.56
N ARG A 108 6.43 5.70 -23.06
CA ARG A 108 5.41 6.28 -23.94
C ARG A 108 4.54 7.31 -23.22
N ARG A 109 4.03 6.97 -22.03
CA ARG A 109 3.16 7.85 -21.23
C ARG A 109 3.85 9.15 -20.83
N PHE A 110 5.15 9.09 -20.57
CA PHE A 110 5.96 10.22 -20.15
C PHE A 110 6.79 10.85 -21.28
N GLY A 111 6.78 10.29 -22.49
CA GLY A 111 7.57 10.77 -23.62
C GLY A 111 9.07 10.81 -23.30
N LEU A 112 9.58 9.75 -22.65
CA LEU A 112 10.97 9.69 -22.20
C LEU A 112 11.90 9.33 -23.36
N GLY A 113 12.94 10.14 -23.56
CA GLY A 113 13.93 9.97 -24.61
C GLY A 113 15.35 9.81 -24.08
N PRO A 114 16.36 9.76 -24.99
CA PRO A 114 17.77 9.76 -24.60
C PRO A 114 18.13 11.02 -23.80
N PRO A 115 19.17 10.98 -22.94
CA PRO A 115 19.52 12.05 -22.00
C PRO A 115 20.18 13.28 -22.65
N ALA A 116 19.70 13.68 -23.83
CA ALA A 116 20.16 14.89 -24.52
C ALA A 116 19.79 16.14 -23.71
N GLY A 117 20.76 17.05 -23.53
CA GLY A 117 20.57 18.30 -22.78
C GLY A 117 20.65 18.18 -21.26
N LEU A 118 20.99 17.01 -20.71
CA LEU A 118 21.21 16.86 -19.28
C LEU A 118 22.55 17.50 -18.86
N PRO A 119 22.60 18.38 -17.84
CA PRO A 119 23.84 19.02 -17.38
C PRO A 119 24.92 18.00 -17.01
N ALA A 120 26.18 18.34 -17.29
CA ALA A 120 27.32 17.45 -17.04
C ALA A 120 27.49 17.13 -15.56
N GLU A 121 27.15 18.06 -14.67
CA GLU A 121 27.23 17.91 -13.22
C GLU A 121 26.25 16.85 -12.72
N VAL A 122 25.04 16.81 -13.29
CA VAL A 122 24.04 15.78 -12.96
C VAL A 122 24.54 14.41 -13.42
N GLN A 123 25.11 14.32 -14.61
CA GLN A 123 25.69 13.08 -15.12
C GLN A 123 26.85 12.60 -14.25
N ALA A 124 27.73 13.50 -13.83
CA ALA A 124 28.85 13.18 -12.93
C ALA A 124 28.34 12.68 -11.58
N PHE A 125 27.32 13.34 -11.01
CA PHE A 125 26.69 12.91 -9.76
C PHE A 125 26.10 11.50 -9.86
N LEU A 126 25.38 11.20 -10.95
CA LEU A 126 24.78 9.89 -11.16
C LEU A 126 25.82 8.80 -11.40
N ARG A 127 26.90 9.09 -12.13
CA ARG A 127 28.01 8.13 -12.31
C ARG A 127 28.72 7.81 -10.99
N LEU A 128 28.77 8.77 -10.06
CA LEU A 128 29.37 8.57 -8.75
C LEU A 128 28.51 7.68 -7.84
N HIS A 129 27.19 7.89 -7.84
CA HIS A 129 26.28 7.24 -6.88
C HIS A 129 25.53 6.02 -7.43
N ALA A 130 25.34 5.92 -8.74
CA ALA A 130 24.60 4.85 -9.40
C ALA A 130 25.03 4.67 -10.87
N PRO A 131 26.28 4.27 -11.15
CA PRO A 131 26.82 4.14 -12.52
C PRO A 131 26.06 3.16 -13.41
N ASN A 132 25.38 2.17 -12.83
CA ASN A 132 24.58 1.19 -13.56
C ASN A 132 23.15 1.67 -13.88
N LEU A 133 22.73 2.83 -13.35
CA LEU A 133 21.40 3.38 -13.53
C LEU A 133 21.32 4.09 -14.88
N GLN A 134 20.43 3.61 -15.77
CA GLN A 134 20.21 4.27 -17.05
C GLN A 134 19.43 5.57 -16.84
N VAL A 135 19.63 6.55 -17.71
CA VAL A 135 18.94 7.84 -17.61
C VAL A 135 18.15 8.11 -18.88
N LYS A 136 16.87 8.44 -18.73
CA LYS A 136 16.01 8.95 -19.80
C LYS A 136 15.36 10.25 -19.34
N VAL A 137 15.12 11.17 -20.27
CA VAL A 137 14.67 12.52 -19.92
C VAL A 137 13.46 12.96 -20.72
N ASN A 138 12.64 13.82 -20.12
CA ASN A 138 11.69 14.67 -20.81
C ASN A 138 11.69 16.07 -20.17
N LEU A 139 12.50 16.96 -20.72
CA LEU A 139 12.71 18.31 -20.19
C LEU A 139 11.53 19.25 -20.45
N LEU A 140 10.54 18.85 -21.27
CA LEU A 140 9.36 19.65 -21.58
C LEU A 140 8.29 19.62 -20.47
N ARG A 141 8.43 18.74 -19.47
CA ARG A 141 7.48 18.64 -18.36
C ARG A 141 8.01 19.37 -17.11
N PRO A 142 7.53 20.59 -16.80
CA PRO A 142 8.10 21.41 -15.72
C PRO A 142 7.61 21.02 -14.31
N ARG A 143 6.55 20.21 -14.19
CA ARG A 143 5.91 19.88 -12.89
C ARG A 143 6.39 18.56 -12.27
N GLN A 144 7.20 17.79 -12.97
CA GLN A 144 7.75 16.53 -12.48
C GLN A 144 9.23 16.72 -12.22
N LEU A 145 9.79 15.98 -11.25
CA LEU A 145 11.19 16.05 -10.90
C LEU A 145 11.94 14.84 -11.46
N ALA A 146 11.86 13.72 -10.76
CA ALA A 146 12.48 12.47 -11.12
C ALA A 146 11.63 11.30 -10.60
N PHE A 147 11.81 10.13 -11.20
CA PHE A 147 11.43 8.86 -10.57
C PHE A 147 12.20 7.70 -11.21
N VAL A 148 12.45 6.63 -10.46
CA VAL A 148 13.00 5.37 -10.99
C VAL A 148 11.88 4.42 -11.39
N TYR A 149 12.10 3.70 -12.50
CA TYR A 149 11.23 2.62 -12.95
C TYR A 149 12.06 1.43 -13.47
N PRO A 150 11.50 0.21 -13.47
CA PRO A 150 12.23 -0.96 -13.91
C PRO A 150 12.24 -0.99 -15.44
N SER A 151 13.41 -1.19 -16.04
CA SER A 151 13.59 -1.31 -17.50
C SER A 151 13.96 -2.73 -17.94
N GLY A 152 14.21 -3.63 -16.99
CA GLY A 152 14.45 -5.04 -17.20
C GLY A 152 14.74 -5.76 -15.89
N TYR A 153 15.01 -7.06 -15.95
CA TYR A 153 15.48 -7.78 -14.77
C TYR A 153 16.84 -7.24 -14.33
N ARG A 154 16.93 -6.76 -13.09
CA ARG A 154 18.13 -6.10 -12.53
C ARG A 154 18.59 -4.88 -13.35
N LYS A 155 17.68 -4.25 -14.09
CA LYS A 155 17.91 -3.00 -14.83
C LYS A 155 16.83 -2.00 -14.45
N ALA A 156 17.25 -0.79 -14.13
CA ALA A 156 16.37 0.31 -13.82
C ALA A 156 16.80 1.54 -14.62
N THR A 157 15.83 2.42 -14.81
CA THR A 157 16.01 3.67 -15.52
C THR A 157 15.46 4.80 -14.66
N LEU A 158 16.25 5.85 -14.51
CA LEU A 158 15.87 7.11 -13.91
C LEU A 158 15.23 7.99 -14.97
N ALA A 159 13.98 8.37 -14.76
CA ALA A 159 13.31 9.42 -15.51
C ALA A 159 13.66 10.78 -14.90
N LEU A 160 14.17 11.74 -15.68
CA LEU A 160 14.37 13.13 -15.25
C LEU A 160 13.52 14.09 -16.08
N PHE A 161 12.97 15.11 -15.43
CA PHE A 161 12.06 16.06 -16.05
C PHE A 161 12.53 17.51 -15.91
N GLY A 162 11.90 18.43 -16.64
CA GLY A 162 12.28 19.85 -16.64
C GLY A 162 12.21 20.51 -15.26
N GLY A 163 11.27 20.08 -14.41
CA GLY A 163 11.17 20.57 -13.03
C GLY A 163 12.40 20.26 -12.19
N PHE A 164 13.02 19.09 -12.41
CA PHE A 164 14.28 18.73 -11.74
C PHE A 164 15.43 19.62 -12.17
N ILE A 165 15.55 19.95 -13.46
CA ILE A 165 16.63 20.85 -13.93
C ILE A 165 16.48 22.25 -13.32
N LYS A 166 15.25 22.74 -13.21
CA LYS A 166 14.97 23.99 -12.51
C LYS A 166 15.43 23.90 -11.04
N LEU A 167 15.04 22.84 -10.33
CA LEU A 167 15.44 22.61 -8.95
C LEU A 167 16.96 22.52 -8.81
N TRP A 168 17.64 21.77 -9.67
CA TRP A 168 19.11 21.63 -9.68
C TRP A 168 19.84 22.96 -9.77
N ARG A 169 19.29 23.92 -10.53
CA ARG A 169 19.88 25.26 -10.67
C ARG A 169 19.54 26.20 -9.52
N SER A 170 18.36 26.07 -8.91
CA SER A 170 17.91 26.97 -7.84
C SER A 170 18.32 26.52 -6.44
N ASP A 171 18.30 25.21 -6.20
CA ASP A 171 18.59 24.56 -4.93
C ASP A 171 19.22 23.19 -5.21
N ARG A 172 20.55 23.21 -5.37
CA ARG A 172 21.32 22.02 -5.72
C ARG A 172 21.21 20.93 -4.65
N GLN A 173 21.18 21.31 -3.37
CA GLN A 173 21.11 20.36 -2.26
C GLN A 173 19.78 19.61 -2.26
N ALA A 174 18.66 20.30 -2.47
CA ALA A 174 17.34 19.67 -2.62
C ALA A 174 17.27 18.78 -3.87
N ALA A 175 17.89 19.17 -4.97
CA ALA A 175 17.93 18.35 -6.17
C ALA A 175 18.77 17.07 -5.97
N GLU A 176 19.94 17.17 -5.34
CA GLU A 176 20.74 16.02 -4.97
C GLU A 176 19.99 15.09 -4.00
N ALA A 177 19.21 15.65 -3.06
CA ALA A 177 18.36 14.87 -2.15
C ALA A 177 17.31 14.04 -2.92
N VAL A 178 16.65 14.65 -3.92
CA VAL A 178 15.70 13.95 -4.79
C VAL A 178 16.40 12.80 -5.54
N LEU A 179 17.59 13.03 -6.11
CA LEU A 179 18.32 11.95 -6.79
C LEU A 179 18.73 10.82 -5.84
N LEU A 180 19.22 11.14 -4.65
CA LEU A 180 19.62 10.14 -3.66
C LEU A 180 18.42 9.31 -3.18
N HIS A 181 17.25 9.94 -3.01
CA HIS A 181 16.00 9.25 -2.68
C HIS A 181 15.64 8.22 -3.77
N GLU A 182 15.67 8.64 -5.04
CA GLU A 182 15.40 7.75 -6.17
C GLU A 182 16.45 6.64 -6.31
N ILE A 183 17.74 6.93 -6.05
CA ILE A 183 18.81 5.94 -6.03
C ILE A 183 18.60 4.91 -4.91
N ALA A 184 18.04 5.31 -3.76
CA ALA A 184 17.73 4.38 -2.68
C ALA A 184 16.69 3.34 -3.12
N HIS A 185 15.62 3.76 -3.80
CA HIS A 185 14.64 2.84 -4.37
C HIS A 185 15.23 1.90 -5.42
N TYR A 186 16.15 2.41 -6.25
CA TYR A 186 16.91 1.58 -7.18
C TYR A 186 17.74 0.50 -6.44
N ARG A 187 18.54 0.90 -5.46
CA ARG A 187 19.44 -0.01 -4.72
C ARG A 187 18.70 -1.11 -3.96
N ARG A 188 17.48 -0.84 -3.51
CA ARG A 188 16.67 -1.80 -2.74
C ARG A 188 15.71 -2.62 -3.58
N GLY A 189 15.61 -2.32 -4.88
CA GLY A 189 14.70 -2.99 -5.79
C GLY A 189 13.23 -2.60 -5.58
N ASP A 190 12.94 -1.52 -4.84
CA ASP A 190 11.57 -1.08 -4.55
C ASP A 190 10.83 -0.69 -5.84
N ALA A 191 11.56 -0.13 -6.81
CA ALA A 191 11.01 0.31 -8.10
C ALA A 191 10.41 -0.84 -8.93
N LEU A 192 10.72 -2.11 -8.65
CA LEU A 192 10.08 -3.23 -9.35
C LEU A 192 8.61 -3.37 -8.94
N ILE A 193 8.30 -3.17 -7.66
CA ILE A 193 6.96 -3.29 -7.10
C ILE A 193 6.24 -1.93 -7.12
N LEU A 194 6.94 -0.87 -6.73
CA LEU A 194 6.43 0.49 -6.63
C LEU A 194 6.71 1.33 -7.87
N GLY A 195 6.03 2.45 -7.93
CA GLY A 195 6.28 3.52 -8.89
C GLY A 195 5.23 3.60 -9.99
N THR A 196 5.49 4.49 -10.93
CA THR A 196 4.50 4.87 -11.92
C THR A 196 4.11 3.70 -12.82
N GLY A 197 2.81 3.56 -13.06
CA GLY A 197 2.25 2.47 -13.86
C GLY A 197 2.06 1.16 -13.10
N SER A 198 2.25 1.14 -11.77
CA SER A 198 1.85 0.00 -10.96
C SER A 198 0.33 -0.18 -11.00
N PHE A 199 -0.13 -1.41 -11.26
CA PHE A 199 -1.56 -1.72 -11.27
C PHE A 199 -2.18 -1.47 -9.88
N PHE A 200 -1.40 -1.64 -8.81
CA PHE A 200 -1.76 -1.36 -7.42
C PHE A 200 -2.43 0.01 -7.23
N GLU A 201 -1.83 1.06 -7.80
CA GLU A 201 -2.35 2.44 -7.70
C GLU A 201 -3.76 2.55 -8.31
N SER A 202 -4.00 1.85 -9.41
CA SER A 202 -5.30 1.85 -10.09
C SER A 202 -6.37 1.18 -9.23
N VAL A 203 -6.03 0.08 -8.54
CA VAL A 203 -6.97 -0.63 -7.66
C VAL A 203 -7.42 0.26 -6.52
N ILE A 204 -6.50 0.89 -5.81
CA ILE A 204 -6.83 1.80 -4.69
C ILE A 204 -7.67 2.97 -5.22
N LYS A 205 -7.27 3.54 -6.36
CA LYS A 205 -7.97 4.68 -6.98
C LYS A 205 -9.42 4.37 -7.32
N TYR A 206 -9.72 3.16 -7.79
CA TYR A 206 -11.05 2.76 -8.21
C TYR A 206 -11.78 1.86 -7.21
N ALA A 207 -11.17 1.54 -6.06
CA ALA A 207 -11.76 0.66 -5.05
C ALA A 207 -13.14 1.14 -4.58
N LEU A 208 -13.29 2.44 -4.29
CA LEU A 208 -14.58 3.01 -3.92
C LEU A 208 -15.59 2.91 -5.06
N LEU A 209 -15.17 3.11 -6.31
CA LEU A 209 -16.07 3.02 -7.46
C LEU A 209 -16.56 1.58 -7.65
N TYR A 210 -15.66 0.59 -7.56
CA TYR A 210 -16.04 -0.83 -7.63
C TYR A 210 -16.99 -1.21 -6.50
N TYR A 211 -16.72 -0.72 -5.29
CA TYR A 211 -17.59 -0.93 -4.14
C TYR A 211 -19.00 -0.35 -4.36
N LEU A 212 -19.09 0.89 -4.85
CA LEU A 212 -20.38 1.52 -5.17
C LEU A 212 -21.13 0.75 -6.27
N LEU A 213 -20.42 0.32 -7.31
CA LEU A 213 -21.00 -0.35 -8.47
C LEU A 213 -21.48 -1.78 -8.17
N PHE A 214 -20.69 -2.56 -7.43
CA PHE A 214 -20.96 -3.99 -7.23
C PHE A 214 -21.72 -4.31 -5.96
N LEU A 215 -21.86 -3.36 -5.03
CA LEU A 215 -22.62 -3.57 -3.80
C LEU A 215 -23.70 -2.51 -3.58
N VAL A 216 -23.32 -1.24 -3.42
CA VAL A 216 -24.25 -0.19 -2.97
C VAL A 216 -25.39 0.01 -3.97
N LEU A 217 -25.08 0.13 -5.26
CA LEU A 217 -26.08 0.34 -6.29
C LEU A 217 -27.04 -0.87 -6.44
N PRO A 218 -26.56 -2.11 -6.61
CA PRO A 218 -27.44 -3.29 -6.62
C PRO A 218 -28.33 -3.40 -5.38
N PHE A 219 -27.78 -3.12 -4.21
CA PHE A 219 -28.54 -3.18 -2.96
C PHE A 219 -29.63 -2.10 -2.91
N ALA A 220 -29.31 -0.87 -3.31
CA ALA A 220 -30.29 0.21 -3.37
C ALA A 220 -31.45 -0.11 -4.33
N VAL A 221 -31.15 -0.75 -5.47
CA VAL A 221 -32.17 -1.21 -6.42
C VAL A 221 -33.05 -2.29 -5.79
N LEU A 222 -32.49 -3.23 -5.04
CA LEU A 222 -33.26 -4.25 -4.34
C LEU A 222 -34.19 -3.70 -3.27
N VAL A 223 -33.69 -2.77 -2.45
CA VAL A 223 -34.53 -2.12 -1.43
C VAL A 223 -35.67 -1.36 -2.10
N ALA A 224 -35.40 -0.63 -3.18
CA ALA A 224 -36.45 0.06 -3.92
C ALA A 224 -37.50 -0.92 -4.50
N ASP A 225 -37.06 -2.07 -5.03
CA ASP A 225 -37.95 -3.12 -5.55
C ASP A 225 -38.82 -3.74 -4.44
N GLN A 226 -38.22 -4.03 -3.29
CA GLN A 226 -38.89 -4.57 -2.11
C GLN A 226 -39.93 -3.58 -1.57
N LEU A 227 -39.61 -2.28 -1.53
CA LEU A 227 -40.56 -1.25 -1.11
C LEU A 227 -41.74 -1.12 -2.08
N VAL A 228 -41.50 -1.20 -3.39
CA VAL A 228 -42.57 -1.12 -4.38
C VAL A 228 -43.46 -2.36 -4.36
N SER A 229 -42.88 -3.57 -4.24
CA SER A 229 -43.62 -4.84 -4.20
C SER A 229 -44.45 -4.97 -2.92
N SER A 230 -43.83 -4.83 -1.75
CA SER A 230 -44.53 -4.89 -0.45
C SER A 230 -45.65 -3.86 -0.34
N ARG A 231 -45.47 -2.66 -0.90
CA ARG A 231 -46.53 -1.65 -0.93
C ARG A 231 -47.75 -2.13 -1.70
N ARG A 232 -47.55 -2.73 -2.87
CA ARG A 232 -48.65 -3.23 -3.71
C ARG A 232 -49.40 -4.32 -2.98
N GLU A 233 -48.68 -5.31 -2.45
CA GLU A 233 -49.28 -6.42 -1.70
C GLU A 233 -50.11 -5.95 -0.50
N LEU A 234 -49.55 -5.05 0.32
CA LEU A 234 -50.26 -4.55 1.51
C LEU A 234 -51.51 -3.73 1.16
N VAL A 235 -51.47 -2.95 0.08
CA VAL A 235 -52.64 -2.23 -0.43
C VAL A 235 -53.68 -3.19 -1.00
N ASP A 236 -53.25 -4.24 -1.70
CA ASP A 236 -54.13 -5.28 -2.23
C ASP A 236 -54.81 -6.10 -1.11
N PHE A 237 -54.17 -6.21 0.06
CA PHE A 237 -54.78 -6.73 1.30
C PHE A 237 -55.78 -5.76 1.97
N GLY A 238 -55.99 -4.58 1.41
CA GLY A 238 -56.97 -3.60 1.89
C GLY A 238 -56.44 -2.63 2.95
N LEU A 239 -55.12 -2.57 3.18
CA LEU A 239 -54.54 -1.58 4.10
C LEU A 239 -54.53 -0.18 3.47
N ALA A 240 -54.83 0.83 4.28
CA ALA A 240 -54.77 2.22 3.84
C ALA A 240 -53.34 2.60 3.45
N SER A 241 -53.18 3.28 2.30
CA SER A 241 -51.85 3.64 1.79
C SER A 241 -51.01 4.46 2.78
N SER A 242 -51.63 5.26 3.65
CA SER A 242 -50.93 6.03 4.68
C SER A 242 -50.30 5.13 5.76
N THR A 243 -51.01 4.09 6.19
CA THR A 243 -50.51 3.10 7.15
C THR A 243 -49.35 2.30 6.57
N VAL A 244 -49.46 1.90 5.29
CA VAL A 244 -48.38 1.21 4.57
C VAL A 244 -47.13 2.09 4.50
N TRP A 245 -47.27 3.38 4.17
CA TRP A 245 -46.13 4.31 4.14
C TRP A 245 -45.48 4.50 5.52
N ALA A 246 -46.28 4.65 6.57
CA ALA A 246 -45.75 4.79 7.93
C ALA A 246 -44.94 3.55 8.33
N HIS A 247 -45.47 2.35 8.08
CA HIS A 247 -44.79 1.09 8.36
C HIS A 247 -43.50 0.93 7.52
N GLN A 248 -43.53 1.25 6.24
CA GLN A 248 -42.34 1.19 5.39
C GLN A 248 -41.26 2.18 5.81
N LEU A 249 -41.62 3.40 6.20
CA LEU A 249 -40.66 4.37 6.71
C LEU A 249 -40.02 3.90 8.02
N GLU A 250 -40.81 3.30 8.91
CA GLU A 250 -40.32 2.69 10.14
C GLU A 250 -39.37 1.52 9.84
N GLN A 251 -39.74 0.61 8.94
CA GLN A 251 -38.89 -0.50 8.50
C GLN A 251 -37.57 -0.01 7.89
N ILE A 252 -37.61 1.00 7.01
CA ILE A 252 -36.40 1.58 6.42
C ILE A 252 -35.52 2.16 7.52
N ALA A 253 -36.09 2.93 8.44
CA ALA A 253 -35.34 3.62 9.47
C ALA A 253 -34.73 2.67 10.51
N THR A 254 -35.41 1.56 10.82
CA THR A 254 -35.02 0.65 11.92
C THR A 254 -34.30 -0.61 11.47
N ILE A 255 -34.51 -1.06 10.23
CA ILE A 255 -33.95 -2.31 9.71
C ILE A 255 -33.05 -2.04 8.50
N ASP A 256 -33.60 -1.49 7.42
CA ASP A 256 -32.88 -1.45 6.13
C ASP A 256 -31.69 -0.48 6.17
N LEU A 257 -31.89 0.74 6.68
CA LEU A 257 -30.85 1.76 6.72
C LEU A 257 -29.70 1.39 7.67
N PRO A 258 -29.94 0.92 8.92
CA PRO A 258 -28.88 0.38 9.76
C PRO A 258 -28.17 -0.82 9.13
N GLY A 259 -28.91 -1.75 8.51
CA GLY A 259 -28.34 -2.90 7.82
C GLY A 259 -27.42 -2.50 6.67
N ILE A 260 -27.83 -1.55 5.83
CA ILE A 260 -27.01 -0.96 4.76
C ILE A 260 -25.76 -0.32 5.35
N LEU A 261 -25.93 0.49 6.39
CA LEU A 261 -24.83 1.22 7.02
C LEU A 261 -23.79 0.25 7.56
N PHE A 262 -24.19 -0.74 8.36
CA PHE A 262 -23.27 -1.72 8.95
C PHE A 262 -22.62 -2.60 7.91
N THR A 263 -23.37 -3.09 6.92
CA THR A 263 -22.81 -3.84 5.79
C THR A 263 -21.77 -3.00 5.06
N THR A 264 -22.10 -1.72 4.82
CA THR A 264 -21.21 -0.79 4.13
C THR A 264 -19.92 -0.54 4.89
N LEU A 265 -20.03 -0.22 6.17
CA LEU A 265 -18.87 -0.04 7.04
C LEU A 265 -18.03 -1.32 7.13
N GLY A 266 -18.66 -2.49 7.20
CA GLY A 266 -17.97 -3.78 7.22
C GLY A 266 -17.11 -3.98 5.98
N TYR A 267 -17.67 -3.78 4.79
CA TYR A 267 -16.88 -3.88 3.55
C TYR A 267 -15.77 -2.83 3.47
N LEU A 268 -16.01 -1.59 3.90
CA LEU A 268 -14.97 -0.56 3.94
C LEU A 268 -13.82 -0.95 4.86
N PHE A 269 -14.12 -1.46 6.07
CA PHE A 269 -13.09 -2.00 6.97
C PHE A 269 -12.35 -3.16 6.34
N ARG A 270 -13.05 -4.10 5.68
CA ARG A 270 -12.40 -5.24 5.01
C ARG A 270 -11.46 -4.78 3.90
N ILE A 271 -11.89 -3.84 3.05
CA ILE A 271 -11.06 -3.24 2.00
C ILE A 271 -9.84 -2.53 2.62
N ALA A 272 -10.05 -1.73 3.66
CA ALA A 272 -8.97 -1.05 4.36
C ALA A 272 -7.95 -2.05 4.95
N GLY A 273 -8.42 -3.11 5.61
CA GLY A 273 -7.59 -4.16 6.19
C GLY A 273 -6.75 -4.89 5.14
N PHE A 274 -7.21 -4.93 3.90
CA PHE A 274 -6.49 -5.50 2.78
C PHE A 274 -5.33 -4.62 2.30
N PHE A 275 -5.50 -3.29 2.31
CA PHE A 275 -4.47 -2.35 1.86
C PHE A 275 -3.47 -1.92 2.94
N VAL A 276 -3.77 -2.10 4.23
CA VAL A 276 -2.88 -1.64 5.32
C VAL A 276 -1.45 -2.19 5.21
N LEU A 277 -1.28 -3.48 4.95
CA LEU A 277 0.05 -4.09 4.87
C LEU A 277 0.88 -3.63 3.66
N PRO A 278 0.36 -3.64 2.42
CA PRO A 278 1.14 -3.09 1.31
C PRO A 278 1.41 -1.59 1.49
N LEU A 279 0.48 -0.81 2.06
CA LEU A 279 0.72 0.60 2.38
C LEU A 279 1.83 0.77 3.43
N ALA A 280 1.86 -0.06 4.47
CA ALA A 280 2.95 -0.06 5.46
C ALA A 280 4.30 -0.39 4.79
N GLY A 281 4.33 -1.36 3.87
CA GLY A 281 5.52 -1.69 3.08
C GLY A 281 5.98 -0.52 2.19
N ILE A 282 5.05 0.20 1.56
CA ILE A 282 5.33 1.41 0.77
C ILE A 282 5.91 2.51 1.66
N TRP A 283 5.26 2.80 2.78
CA TRP A 283 5.73 3.84 3.70
C TRP A 283 7.10 3.50 4.26
N SER A 284 7.35 2.23 4.59
CA SER A 284 8.68 1.77 4.97
C SER A 284 9.71 2.04 3.88
N ALA A 285 9.40 1.76 2.60
CA ALA A 285 10.32 2.02 1.49
C ALA A 285 10.62 3.52 1.33
N GLU A 286 9.60 4.37 1.32
CA GLU A 286 9.71 5.84 1.22
C GLU A 286 10.55 6.44 2.36
N LEU A 287 10.25 6.05 3.61
CA LEU A 287 10.98 6.54 4.77
C LEU A 287 12.41 6.02 4.83
N ASN A 288 12.65 4.80 4.33
CA ASN A 288 13.99 4.25 4.21
C ASN A 288 14.81 4.99 3.12
N ALA A 289 14.15 5.42 2.04
CA ALA A 289 14.79 6.23 1.00
C ALA A 289 15.18 7.61 1.55
N ASP A 290 14.31 8.25 2.33
CA ASP A 290 14.66 9.48 3.04
C ASP A 290 15.81 9.30 4.04
N TRP A 291 15.81 8.19 4.79
CA TRP A 291 16.89 7.84 5.70
C TRP A 291 18.24 7.69 4.97
N PHE A 292 18.21 7.12 3.76
CA PHE A 292 19.39 7.02 2.90
C PHE A 292 19.91 8.40 2.52
N VAL A 293 19.05 9.35 2.13
CA VAL A 293 19.47 10.72 1.80
C VAL A 293 20.23 11.37 2.95
N ILE A 294 19.69 11.29 4.17
CA ILE A 294 20.33 11.89 5.36
C ILE A 294 21.67 11.22 5.66
N SER A 295 21.76 9.90 5.49
CA SER A 295 23.02 9.19 5.71
C SER A 295 24.13 9.66 4.76
N GLN A 296 23.79 10.15 3.56
CA GLN A 296 24.73 10.63 2.56
C GLN A 296 25.02 12.13 2.68
N GLN A 297 24.00 12.96 2.91
CA GLN A 297 24.15 14.43 2.94
C GLN A 297 24.42 14.99 4.34
N GLN A 298 24.15 14.23 5.41
CA GLN A 298 24.22 14.68 6.80
C GLN A 298 23.37 15.92 7.12
N SER A 299 22.37 16.23 6.29
CA SER A 299 21.45 17.36 6.45
C SER A 299 20.02 16.97 6.08
N ILE A 300 19.06 17.61 6.75
CA ILE A 300 17.61 17.45 6.54
C ILE A 300 17.06 18.48 5.55
N GLU A 301 17.76 19.60 5.36
CA GLU A 301 17.27 20.77 4.62
C GLU A 301 16.94 20.42 3.16
N GLY A 302 17.77 19.60 2.51
CA GLY A 302 17.51 19.15 1.13
C GLY A 302 16.21 18.35 1.00
N VAL A 303 15.91 17.48 1.99
CA VAL A 303 14.69 16.67 1.99
C VAL A 303 13.47 17.54 2.32
N SER A 304 13.55 18.42 3.32
CA SER A 304 12.42 19.26 3.72
C SER A 304 12.02 20.26 2.62
N HIS A 305 13.00 20.84 1.91
CA HIS A 305 12.76 21.71 0.76
C HIS A 305 12.16 20.95 -0.44
N GLY A 306 12.66 19.74 -0.69
CA GLY A 306 12.10 18.83 -1.70
C GLY A 306 10.62 18.53 -1.42
N LEU A 307 10.27 18.22 -0.17
CA LEU A 307 8.89 17.93 0.25
C LEU A 307 7.96 19.15 0.17
N GLY A 308 8.46 20.36 0.50
CA GLY A 308 7.67 21.60 0.46
C GLY A 308 7.31 22.07 -0.95
N SER A 309 8.10 21.66 -1.95
CA SER A 309 7.95 22.08 -3.35
C SER A 309 6.70 21.51 -4.06
N PHE A 310 5.98 20.56 -3.44
CA PHE A 310 4.86 19.83 -4.05
C PHE A 310 3.44 20.31 -3.66
N SER A 311 3.30 21.48 -3.03
CA SER A 311 1.99 22.00 -2.58
C SER A 311 1.12 22.57 -3.71
N THR A 312 0.74 21.76 -4.68
CA THR A 312 -0.37 22.11 -5.58
C THR A 312 -1.72 21.81 -4.93
N ARG A 313 -2.71 22.69 -5.10
CA ARG A 313 -4.11 22.44 -4.71
C ARG A 313 -4.63 21.24 -5.49
N VAL A 314 -4.61 20.06 -4.89
CA VAL A 314 -5.20 18.83 -5.44
C VAL A 314 -6.62 18.63 -4.91
N PRO A 315 -7.55 18.10 -5.73
CA PRO A 315 -8.86 17.65 -5.26
C PRO A 315 -8.73 16.70 -4.06
N TRP A 316 -9.66 16.77 -3.10
CA TRP A 316 -9.60 16.01 -1.84
C TRP A 316 -9.42 14.49 -2.04
N TRP A 317 -9.97 13.91 -3.10
CA TRP A 317 -9.81 12.49 -3.40
C TRP A 317 -8.41 12.15 -3.92
N ARG A 318 -7.79 13.05 -4.72
CA ARG A 318 -6.38 12.90 -5.14
C ARG A 318 -5.45 13.10 -3.95
N TRP A 319 -5.81 14.06 -3.09
CA TRP A 319 -5.12 14.27 -1.82
C TRP A 319 -5.16 13.00 -0.95
N LEU A 320 -6.31 12.36 -0.81
CA LEU A 320 -6.44 11.11 -0.05
C LEU A 320 -5.59 9.99 -0.66
N LEU A 321 -5.69 9.75 -1.98
CA LEU A 321 -4.89 8.73 -2.66
C LEU A 321 -3.39 8.98 -2.55
N PHE A 322 -2.98 10.25 -2.62
CA PHE A 322 -1.59 10.66 -2.41
C PHE A 322 -1.12 10.34 -0.98
N HIS A 323 -1.93 10.67 0.03
CA HIS A 323 -1.59 10.41 1.44
C HIS A 323 -1.69 8.93 1.84
N LEU A 324 -2.42 8.11 1.07
CA LEU A 324 -2.39 6.66 1.24
C LEU A 324 -1.07 6.10 0.71
N SER A 325 -0.63 6.55 -0.46
CA SER A 325 0.58 6.04 -1.13
C SER A 325 1.89 6.64 -0.63
N HIS A 326 1.86 7.75 0.12
CA HIS A 326 3.04 8.42 0.64
C HIS A 326 2.88 8.70 2.13
N PRO A 327 3.93 8.48 2.94
CA PRO A 327 3.88 8.78 4.37
C PRO A 327 3.64 10.29 4.60
N PRO A 328 2.86 10.69 5.62
CA PRO A 328 2.60 12.09 5.92
C PRO A 328 3.90 12.89 6.08
N THR A 329 3.98 14.10 5.51
CA THR A 329 5.18 14.95 5.58
C THR A 329 5.68 15.15 7.01
N ARG A 330 4.76 15.31 7.98
CA ARG A 330 5.11 15.44 9.40
C ARG A 330 5.83 14.21 9.95
N LEU A 331 5.40 13.01 9.54
CA LEU A 331 6.03 11.75 9.92
C LEU A 331 7.43 11.64 9.29
N ARG A 332 7.56 11.97 7.99
CA ARG A 332 8.84 12.06 7.29
C ARG A 332 9.77 13.00 8.06
N THR A 333 9.40 14.26 8.27
CA THR A 333 10.23 15.24 8.97
C THR A 333 10.58 14.84 10.42
N TRP A 334 9.66 14.23 11.16
CA TRP A 334 9.91 13.78 12.54
C TRP A 334 10.93 12.63 12.61
N LEU A 335 10.86 11.68 11.68
CA LEU A 335 11.83 10.59 11.56
C LEU A 335 13.22 11.12 11.22
N LEU A 336 13.25 12.14 10.36
CA LEU A 336 14.47 12.73 9.83
C LEU A 336 15.14 13.72 10.80
N ALA A 337 14.40 14.35 11.70
CA ALA A 337 14.89 15.41 12.59
C ALA A 337 16.13 15.04 13.43
N HIS A 338 16.22 13.79 13.89
CA HIS A 338 17.29 13.33 14.79
C HIS A 338 17.66 11.88 14.46
N PRO A 339 18.49 11.64 13.43
CA PRO A 339 18.78 10.29 12.98
C PRO A 339 19.63 9.58 14.04
N GLY A 340 19.04 8.59 14.72
CA GLY A 340 19.66 7.80 15.77
C GLY A 340 18.95 6.47 16.01
N PRO A 341 19.40 5.66 16.99
CA PRO A 341 18.89 4.30 17.22
C PRO A 341 17.39 4.28 17.47
N THR A 342 16.86 5.24 18.23
CA THR A 342 15.41 5.34 18.51
C THR A 342 14.56 5.55 17.25
N ARG A 343 15.02 6.38 16.30
CA ARG A 343 14.32 6.60 15.03
C ARG A 343 14.40 5.38 14.14
N LEU A 344 15.57 4.74 14.10
CA LEU A 344 15.74 3.48 13.38
C LEU A 344 14.80 2.40 13.93
N SER A 345 14.68 2.23 15.25
CA SER A 345 13.70 1.32 15.85
C SER A 345 12.28 1.63 15.38
N GLY A 346 11.88 2.90 15.37
CA GLY A 346 10.57 3.32 14.87
C GLY A 346 10.32 2.91 13.41
N LEU A 347 11.34 3.04 12.55
CA LEU A 347 11.27 2.57 11.15
C LEU A 347 11.17 1.05 11.05
N LEU A 348 11.93 0.31 11.88
CA LEU A 348 11.93 -1.15 11.90
C LEU A 348 10.57 -1.71 12.34
N PHE A 349 9.90 -1.05 13.29
CA PHE A 349 8.58 -1.46 13.79
C PHE A 349 7.41 -1.00 12.91
N LEU A 350 7.62 -0.14 11.92
CA LEU A 350 6.53 0.41 11.11
C LEU A 350 5.72 -0.70 10.40
N PHE A 351 6.40 -1.68 9.80
CA PHE A 351 5.75 -2.77 9.10
C PHE A 351 5.09 -3.79 10.06
N PRO A 352 5.76 -4.28 11.12
CA PRO A 352 5.11 -5.08 12.16
C PRO A 352 3.86 -4.41 12.77
N LEU A 353 3.92 -3.10 13.03
CA LEU A 353 2.78 -2.33 13.54
C LEU A 353 1.60 -2.34 12.56
N GLY A 354 1.87 -2.42 11.25
CA GLY A 354 0.86 -2.61 10.22
C GLY A 354 -0.04 -3.84 10.46
N TYR A 355 0.49 -4.94 11.01
CA TYR A 355 -0.32 -6.10 11.38
C TYR A 355 -1.24 -5.83 12.58
N GLY A 356 -0.80 -5.03 13.54
CA GLY A 356 -1.63 -4.57 14.66
C GLY A 356 -2.75 -3.62 14.19
N ILE A 357 -2.42 -2.66 13.32
CA ILE A 357 -3.41 -1.76 12.71
C ILE A 357 -4.42 -2.56 11.89
N ARG A 358 -3.97 -3.57 11.13
CA ARG A 358 -4.85 -4.47 10.38
C ARG A 358 -5.80 -5.23 11.31
N LEU A 359 -5.32 -5.73 12.46
CA LEU A 359 -6.19 -6.39 13.45
C LEU A 359 -7.29 -5.46 13.95
N LEU A 360 -6.95 -4.22 14.34
CA LEU A 360 -7.93 -3.21 14.76
C LEU A 360 -9.00 -2.94 13.69
N ILE A 361 -8.59 -2.87 12.43
CA ILE A 361 -9.51 -2.70 11.30
C ILE A 361 -10.40 -3.94 11.12
N LEU A 362 -9.85 -5.15 11.27
CA LEU A 362 -10.63 -6.39 11.22
C LEU A 362 -11.61 -6.51 12.38
N HIS A 363 -11.34 -5.94 13.55
CA HIS A 363 -12.36 -5.79 14.60
C HIS A 363 -13.50 -4.88 14.17
N GLY A 364 -13.20 -3.76 13.52
CA GLY A 364 -14.22 -2.90 12.91
C GLY A 364 -15.12 -3.68 11.94
N TYR A 365 -14.52 -4.53 11.08
CA TYR A 365 -15.25 -5.43 10.20
C TYR A 365 -16.11 -6.45 10.96
N ALA A 366 -15.55 -7.13 11.95
CA ALA A 366 -16.27 -8.13 12.74
C ALA A 366 -17.47 -7.51 13.49
N ILE A 367 -17.23 -6.40 14.21
CA ILE A 367 -18.27 -5.69 14.99
C ILE A 367 -19.41 -5.26 14.07
N THR A 368 -19.11 -4.63 12.95
CA THR A 368 -20.14 -4.19 12.00
C THR A 368 -20.89 -5.37 11.37
N SER A 369 -20.22 -6.48 11.10
CA SER A 369 -20.86 -7.70 10.61
C SER A 369 -21.84 -8.28 11.64
N TYR A 370 -21.45 -8.40 12.92
CA TYR A 370 -22.35 -8.89 13.96
C TYR A 370 -23.49 -7.91 14.28
N MET A 371 -23.23 -6.60 14.24
CA MET A 371 -24.30 -5.59 14.38
C MET A 371 -25.31 -5.65 13.24
N SER A 372 -24.87 -5.96 12.01
CA SER A 372 -25.79 -6.19 10.88
C SER A 372 -26.71 -7.40 11.09
N LEU A 373 -26.30 -8.35 11.94
CA LEU A 373 -27.09 -9.52 12.36
C LEU A 373 -27.85 -9.29 13.67
N ALA A 374 -27.88 -8.05 14.20
CA ALA A 374 -28.49 -7.70 15.48
C ALA A 374 -28.03 -8.60 16.65
N SER A 375 -26.77 -9.04 16.62
CA SER A 375 -26.22 -9.92 17.67
C SER A 375 -26.07 -9.19 19.00
N PRO A 376 -26.30 -9.86 20.15
CA PRO A 376 -26.05 -9.28 21.48
C PRO A 376 -24.59 -8.87 21.68
N TRP A 377 -24.35 -7.83 22.47
CA TRP A 377 -23.01 -7.29 22.71
C TRP A 377 -22.03 -8.32 23.26
N GLU A 378 -22.50 -9.23 24.13
CA GLU A 378 -21.70 -10.30 24.72
C GLU A 378 -21.15 -11.25 23.63
N THR A 379 -21.95 -11.53 22.61
CA THR A 379 -21.54 -12.35 21.47
C THR A 379 -20.50 -11.63 20.62
N ILE A 380 -20.70 -10.33 20.37
CA ILE A 380 -19.74 -9.49 19.63
C ILE A 380 -18.39 -9.45 20.36
N TRP A 381 -18.42 -9.24 21.67
CA TRP A 381 -17.23 -9.17 22.50
C TRP A 381 -16.46 -10.50 22.50
N GLN A 382 -17.14 -11.62 22.73
CA GLN A 382 -16.51 -12.93 22.72
C GLN A 382 -15.91 -13.27 21.36
N ALA A 383 -16.67 -13.07 20.28
CA ALA A 383 -16.18 -13.29 18.93
C ALA A 383 -14.98 -12.39 18.60
N SER A 384 -14.93 -11.17 19.12
CA SER A 384 -13.78 -10.26 18.95
C SER A 384 -12.52 -10.79 19.64
N ILE A 385 -12.66 -11.38 20.83
CA ILE A 385 -11.53 -12.04 21.52
C ILE A 385 -11.06 -13.25 20.72
N ASP A 386 -11.98 -14.14 20.34
CA ASP A 386 -11.66 -15.36 19.61
C ASP A 386 -10.99 -15.04 18.26
N ASN A 387 -11.49 -14.02 17.56
CA ASN A 387 -10.89 -13.55 16.30
C ASN A 387 -9.48 -12.95 16.51
N SER A 388 -9.22 -12.28 17.64
CA SER A 388 -7.87 -11.80 17.97
C SER A 388 -6.89 -12.96 18.12
N VAL A 389 -7.27 -13.96 18.90
CA VAL A 389 -6.45 -15.16 19.15
C VAL A 389 -6.19 -15.87 17.84
N ASN A 390 -7.25 -16.16 17.07
CA ASN A 390 -7.14 -16.82 15.77
C ASN A 390 -6.25 -16.04 14.80
N TYR A 391 -6.38 -14.72 14.74
CA TYR A 391 -5.55 -13.87 13.88
C TYR A 391 -4.06 -13.97 14.26
N VAL A 392 -3.74 -13.84 15.55
CA VAL A 392 -2.37 -13.86 16.04
C VAL A 392 -1.73 -15.25 15.82
N VAL A 393 -2.46 -16.33 16.12
CA VAL A 393 -2.04 -17.72 15.90
C VAL A 393 -1.81 -18.00 14.41
N THR A 394 -2.74 -17.60 13.54
CA THR A 394 -2.62 -17.80 12.08
C THR A 394 -1.37 -17.11 11.51
N LEU A 395 -0.92 -16.03 12.14
CA LEU A 395 0.25 -15.26 11.72
C LEU A 395 1.57 -15.72 12.35
N LEU A 396 1.59 -16.78 13.16
CA LEU A 396 2.81 -17.30 13.79
C LEU A 396 4.00 -17.45 12.81
N PRO A 397 3.85 -18.06 11.62
CA PRO A 397 4.95 -18.18 10.67
C PRO A 397 5.48 -16.81 10.20
N ILE A 398 4.59 -15.82 10.08
CA ILE A 398 4.94 -14.47 9.63
C ILE A 398 5.69 -13.72 10.74
N TRP A 399 5.25 -13.83 12.00
CA TRP A 399 5.95 -13.23 13.14
C TRP A 399 7.35 -13.80 13.32
N LEU A 400 7.52 -15.11 13.16
CA LEU A 400 8.82 -15.77 13.16
C LEU A 400 9.70 -15.28 12.00
N ALA A 401 9.14 -15.19 10.79
CA ALA A 401 9.87 -14.71 9.62
C ALA A 401 10.30 -13.25 9.75
N MET A 402 9.45 -12.36 10.28
CA MET A 402 9.82 -10.96 10.56
C MET A 402 10.95 -10.88 11.59
N THR A 403 10.89 -11.70 12.65
CA THR A 403 11.94 -11.79 13.67
C THR A 403 13.27 -12.20 13.07
N ALA A 404 13.27 -13.25 12.23
CA ALA A 404 14.47 -13.71 11.53
C ALA A 404 15.01 -12.64 10.57
N VAL A 405 14.15 -11.99 9.79
CA VAL A 405 14.55 -10.91 8.88
C VAL A 405 15.21 -9.78 9.65
N LEU A 406 14.62 -9.32 10.76
CA LEU A 406 15.22 -8.27 11.59
C LEU A 406 16.58 -8.67 12.14
N LEU A 407 16.70 -9.89 12.67
CA LEU A 407 17.94 -10.40 13.27
C LEU A 407 19.08 -10.51 12.24
N PHE A 408 18.77 -11.01 11.04
CA PHE A 408 19.77 -11.28 10.01
C PHE A 408 19.96 -10.12 9.02
N TRP A 409 19.10 -9.09 9.02
CA TRP A 409 19.16 -8.00 8.04
C TRP A 409 20.52 -7.30 7.95
N PRO A 410 21.24 -7.00 9.05
CA PRO A 410 22.57 -6.39 8.98
C PRO A 410 23.59 -7.21 8.15
N LEU A 411 23.37 -8.53 8.03
CA LEU A 411 24.17 -9.43 7.20
C LEU A 411 23.63 -9.53 5.76
N LEU A 412 22.30 -9.44 5.60
CA LEU A 412 21.60 -9.62 4.32
C LEU A 412 21.51 -8.34 3.47
N ALA A 413 21.63 -7.16 4.07
CA ALA A 413 21.46 -5.89 3.37
C ALA A 413 22.48 -5.72 2.22
N ARG A 414 23.72 -6.16 2.43
CA ARG A 414 24.77 -6.09 1.41
C ARG A 414 24.50 -6.96 0.18
N PRO A 415 24.26 -8.28 0.30
CA PRO A 415 23.92 -9.11 -0.85
C PRO A 415 22.59 -8.68 -1.49
N TRP A 416 21.65 -8.13 -0.71
CA TRP A 416 20.41 -7.57 -1.23
C TRP A 416 20.66 -6.38 -2.16
N GLU A 417 21.44 -5.38 -1.74
CA GLU A 417 21.79 -4.24 -2.59
C GLU A 417 22.56 -4.69 -3.85
N PHE A 418 23.49 -5.63 -3.68
CA PHE A 418 24.26 -6.17 -4.80
C PHE A 418 23.36 -6.86 -5.84
N LEU A 419 22.31 -7.56 -5.41
CA LEU A 419 21.35 -8.22 -6.29
C LEU A 419 20.69 -7.24 -7.27
N PHE A 420 20.38 -6.02 -6.83
CA PHE A 420 19.67 -5.02 -7.63
C PHE A 420 20.58 -4.00 -8.30
N ALA A 421 21.55 -3.45 -7.56
CA ALA A 421 22.40 -2.36 -8.04
C ALA A 421 23.77 -2.80 -8.59
N ARG A 422 24.17 -4.06 -8.34
CA ARG A 422 25.55 -4.58 -8.53
C ARG A 422 26.61 -3.79 -7.76
N GLU A 423 26.17 -3.07 -6.74
CA GLU A 423 27.00 -2.29 -5.83
C GLU A 423 26.61 -2.65 -4.42
N SER A 424 27.58 -2.61 -3.51
CA SER A 424 27.34 -2.81 -2.10
C SER A 424 27.76 -1.59 -1.32
N SER A 425 26.88 -1.09 -0.45
CA SER A 425 27.27 -0.16 0.59
C SER A 425 28.22 -0.81 1.61
N ALA A 426 28.87 0.00 2.45
CA ALA A 426 29.72 -0.46 3.53
C ALA A 426 28.94 -1.33 4.55
N THR A 427 29.64 -2.19 5.29
CA THR A 427 29.03 -3.11 6.26
C THR A 427 28.36 -2.39 7.43
N TYR A 428 27.13 -2.81 7.73
CA TYR A 428 26.21 -2.20 8.70
C TYR A 428 26.37 -2.67 10.15
N ARG A 429 27.60 -2.96 10.60
CA ARG A 429 27.82 -3.62 11.90
C ARG A 429 27.54 -2.74 13.12
N SER A 430 27.61 -1.41 12.99
CA SER A 430 27.45 -0.48 14.11
C SER A 430 26.07 -0.49 14.76
N ASP A 431 25.02 -0.84 13.99
CA ASP A 431 23.63 -0.68 14.41
C ASP A 431 22.97 -2.01 14.86
N TYR A 432 23.73 -3.11 14.92
CA TYR A 432 23.19 -4.47 15.16
C TYR A 432 22.33 -4.58 16.42
N GLY A 433 22.69 -3.88 17.50
CA GLY A 433 21.92 -3.86 18.74
C GLY A 433 20.48 -3.37 18.57
N VAL A 434 20.25 -2.41 17.66
CA VAL A 434 18.91 -1.88 17.33
C VAL A 434 18.08 -2.95 16.62
N TYR A 435 18.69 -3.69 15.68
CA TYR A 435 18.05 -4.80 14.98
C TYR A 435 17.70 -5.96 15.91
N ALA A 436 18.63 -6.34 16.79
CA ALA A 436 18.41 -7.39 17.77
C ALA A 436 17.28 -7.03 18.75
N LEU A 437 17.22 -5.76 19.21
CA LEU A 437 16.13 -5.27 20.06
C LEU A 437 14.79 -5.28 19.32
N ALA A 438 14.76 -4.82 18.06
CA ALA A 438 13.56 -4.87 17.24
C ALA A 438 13.09 -6.32 17.01
N ALA A 439 14.02 -7.22 16.69
CA ALA A 439 13.76 -8.65 16.55
C ALA A 439 13.21 -9.25 17.85
N ALA A 440 13.78 -8.91 19.01
CA ALA A 440 13.27 -9.36 20.30
C ALA A 440 11.83 -8.88 20.55
N GLY A 441 11.53 -7.61 20.24
CA GLY A 441 10.17 -7.07 20.37
C GLY A 441 9.15 -7.82 19.51
N VAL A 442 9.47 -8.09 18.25
CA VAL A 442 8.63 -8.89 17.35
C VAL A 442 8.57 -10.37 17.80
N GLY A 443 9.68 -10.91 18.30
CA GLY A 443 9.80 -12.27 18.80
C GLY A 443 8.98 -12.52 20.06
N VAL A 444 8.82 -11.52 20.94
CA VAL A 444 7.91 -11.61 22.09
C VAL A 444 6.46 -11.81 21.63
N VAL A 445 6.02 -11.11 20.57
CA VAL A 445 4.68 -11.32 19.99
C VAL A 445 4.53 -12.76 19.50
N TYR A 446 5.53 -13.31 18.82
CA TYR A 446 5.55 -14.71 18.39
C TYR A 446 5.49 -15.69 19.58
N LEU A 447 6.27 -15.46 20.63
CA LEU A 447 6.29 -16.34 21.81
C LEU A 447 4.93 -16.32 22.52
N LEU A 448 4.37 -15.13 22.77
CA LEU A 448 3.05 -14.99 23.38
C LEU A 448 1.96 -15.65 22.53
N ALA A 449 2.00 -15.47 21.21
CA ALA A 449 1.10 -16.13 20.27
C ALA A 449 1.19 -17.66 20.31
N SER A 450 2.41 -18.20 20.50
CA SER A 450 2.66 -19.64 20.53
C SER A 450 2.12 -20.29 21.81
N LEU A 451 2.00 -19.53 22.91
CA LEU A 451 1.39 -20.01 24.15
C LEU A 451 -0.14 -20.11 24.08
N LEU A 452 -0.76 -19.58 23.02
CA LEU A 452 -2.22 -19.65 22.79
C LEU A 452 -2.64 -20.85 21.93
N VAL A 453 -1.68 -21.60 21.39
CA VAL A 453 -1.88 -22.85 20.61
C VAL A 453 -1.72 -24.03 21.54
#